data_AF-A0A3B8Z4R7-F1
#
_entry.id   AF-A0A3B8Z4R7-F1
#
_cell.length_a   1.000
_cell.length_b   1.000
_cell.length_c   1.000
_cell.angle_alpha   90.00
_cell.angle_beta   90.00
_cell.angle_gamma   90.00
#
_symmetry.space_group_name_H-M   'P 1'
#
loop_
_entity.id
_entity.type
_entity.pdbx_description
1 polymer ?
#
loop_
_entity_poly.entity_id
_entity_poly.type
_entity_poly.pdbx_seq_one_letter_code
_entity_poly.pdbx_strand_id
1 'polypeptide(L)' 'MSGIPRTKYQTISVDPLSPTVGAEVAGFRMDGNCSPSCIAEIRQALLDWKVIFSFTQSEVS' A
#
# COMPACT_ATOMS: atom_id res chain seq x y z
N MET A 1 -22.84 4.42 5.22
CA MET A 1 -21.75 4.49 4.23
C MET A 1 -20.61 5.27 4.87
N SER A 2 -19.66 4.60 5.53
CA SER A 2 -18.48 5.26 6.09
C SER A 2 -17.29 4.93 5.20
N GLY A 3 -16.96 5.83 4.27
CA GLY A 3 -15.79 5.71 3.42
C GLY A 3 -14.60 6.29 4.18
N ILE A 4 -13.71 5.43 4.68
CA ILE A 4 -12.41 5.89 5.21
C ILE A 4 -11.69 6.56 4.03
N PRO A 5 -11.22 7.81 4.18
CA PRO A 5 -10.58 8.54 3.08
C PRO A 5 -9.33 7.77 2.63
N ARG A 6 -9.26 7.47 1.33
CA ARG A 6 -8.10 6.84 0.70
C ARG A 6 -6.94 7.84 0.65
N THR A 7 -5.78 7.43 1.13
CA THR A 7 -4.57 8.24 1.01
C THR A 7 -3.92 7.92 -0.33
N LYS A 8 -3.95 8.89 -1.25
CA LYS A 8 -3.22 8.80 -2.51
C LYS A 8 -1.78 9.24 -2.30
N TYR A 9 -0.84 8.32 -2.49
CA TYR A 9 0.58 8.63 -2.62
C TYR A 9 0.93 8.81 -4.10
N GLN A 10 2.14 9.27 -4.41
CA GLN A 10 2.52 9.56 -5.79
C GLN A 10 2.77 8.28 -6.59
N THR A 11 3.27 7.22 -5.95
CA THR A 11 3.63 5.96 -6.60
C THR A 11 2.80 4.76 -6.14
N ILE A 12 2.19 4.84 -4.96
CA ILE A 12 1.33 3.77 -4.42
C ILE A 12 -0.08 4.27 -4.08
N SER A 13 -1.05 3.36 -4.06
CA SER A 13 -2.39 3.62 -3.55
C SER A 13 -2.57 2.85 -2.24
N VAL A 14 -3.10 3.53 -1.21
CA VAL A 14 -3.34 2.94 0.10
C VAL A 14 -4.82 3.00 0.45
N ASP A 15 -5.43 1.82 0.58
CA ASP A 15 -6.84 1.61 0.89
C ASP A 15 -6.96 0.99 2.30
N PRO A 16 -7.37 1.76 3.31
CA PRO A 16 -7.53 1.25 4.68
C PRO A 16 -8.54 0.11 4.77
N LEU A 17 -8.18 -0.99 5.43
CA LEU A 17 -9.06 -2.15 5.64
C LEU A 17 -9.82 -2.05 6.97
N SER A 18 -9.28 -1.33 7.95
CA SER A 18 -9.97 -1.02 9.20
C SER A 18 -9.68 0.41 9.66
N PRO A 19 -10.47 0.96 10.59
CA PRO A 19 -10.27 2.32 11.12
C PRO A 19 -8.96 2.52 11.89
N THR A 20 -8.30 1.44 12.33
CA THR A 20 -7.21 1.53 13.32
C THR A 20 -5.93 0.82 12.91
N VAL A 21 -6.02 -0.26 12.11
CA VAL A 21 -4.87 -1.05 11.63
C VAL A 21 -5.16 -1.74 10.30
N GLY A 22 -4.13 -1.92 9.49
CA GLY A 22 -4.26 -2.65 8.24
C GLY A 22 -4.73 -1.76 7.09
N ALA A 23 -3.89 -1.67 6.07
CA ALA A 23 -4.25 -1.08 4.78
C ALA A 23 -3.78 -1.96 3.63
N GLU A 24 -4.56 -1.99 2.57
CA GLU A 24 -4.18 -2.54 1.29
C GLU A 24 -3.33 -1.53 0.54
N VAL A 25 -2.18 -1.96 0.02
CA VAL A 25 -1.26 -1.13 -0.76
C VAL A 25 -1.09 -1.73 -2.14
N ALA A 26 -1.46 -0.96 -3.16
CA ALA A 26 -1.35 -1.33 -4.57
C ALA A 26 -0.38 -0.40 -5.30
N GLY A 27 0.15 -0.85 -6.45
CA GLY A 27 0.98 -0.03 -7.33
C GLY A 27 2.49 -0.32 -7.26
N PHE A 28 2.93 -1.34 -6.52
CA PHE A 28 4.32 -1.76 -6.50
C PHE A 28 4.46 -3.29 -6.60
N ARG A 29 5.56 -3.75 -7.20
CA ARG A 29 5.95 -5.16 -7.19
C ARG A 29 7.02 -5.37 -6.11
N MET A 30 6.92 -6.47 -5.37
CA MET A 30 7.93 -6.89 -4.39
C MET A 30 9.12 -7.62 -5.04
N ASP A 31 9.25 -7.55 -6.37
CA ASP A 31 10.33 -8.16 -7.15
C ASP A 31 11.66 -7.38 -7.08
N GLY A 32 11.73 -6.36 -6.21
CA GLY A 32 12.91 -5.52 -6.02
C GLY A 32 12.96 -4.29 -6.94
N ASN A 33 12.02 -4.13 -7.87
CA ASN A 33 11.97 -2.99 -8.78
C ASN A 33 11.13 -1.82 -8.22
N CYS A 34 11.43 -1.39 -7.00
CA CYS A 34 10.78 -0.25 -6.34
C CYS A 34 11.81 0.88 -6.17
N SER A 35 11.46 2.07 -6.67
CA SER A 35 12.31 3.26 -6.55
C SER A 35 12.47 3.67 -5.07
N PRO A 36 13.50 4.46 -4.72
CA PRO A 36 13.66 4.97 -3.37
C PRO A 36 12.44 5.75 -2.86
N SER A 37 11.73 6.46 -3.75
CA SER A 37 10.48 7.16 -3.44
C SER A 37 9.34 6.19 -3.09
N CYS A 38 9.18 5.11 -3.86
CA CYS A 38 8.24 4.02 -3.57
C CYS A 38 8.53 3.37 -2.20
N ILE A 39 9.81 3.12 -1.88
CA ILE A 39 10.20 2.58 -0.56
C ILE A 39 9.87 3.55 0.56
N ALA A 40 10.08 4.85 0.36
CA ALA A 40 9.76 5.87 1.36
C ALA A 40 8.24 5.93 1.62
N GLU A 41 7.41 5.86 0.58
CA GLU A 41 5.95 5.84 0.70
C GLU A 41 5.45 4.56 1.41
N ILE A 42 6.01 3.39 1.09
CA ILE A 42 5.71 2.13 1.77
C ILE A 42 6.05 2.19 3.27
N ARG A 43 7.19 2.80 3.62
CA ARG A 43 7.59 2.98 5.03
C ARG A 43 6.64 3.89 5.78
N GLN A 44 6.17 4.97 5.15
CA GLN A 44 5.16 5.85 5.76
C GLN A 44 3.84 5.09 5.97
N ALA A 45 3.36 4.36 4.95
CA ALA A 45 2.15 3.56 5.08
C ALA A 45 2.25 2.48 6.18
N LEU A 46 3.43 1.88 6.39
CA LEU A 46 3.68 0.95 7.50
C LEU A 46 3.61 1.61 8.87
N LEU A 47 4.13 2.83 9.03
CA LEU A 47 4.09 3.56 10.29
C LEU A 47 2.65 3.94 10.66
N ASP A 48 1.86 4.35 9.66
CA ASP A 48 0.48 4.78 9.85
C ASP A 48 -0.47 3.61 10.14
N TRP A 49 -0.35 2.51 9.37
CA TRP A 49 -1.32 1.42 9.39
C TRP A 49 -0.84 0.16 10.11
N LYS A 50 0.43 0.11 10.54
CA LYS A 50 1.14 -1.00 11.23
C LYS A 50 1.28 -2.29 10.44
N VAL A 51 0.31 -2.60 9.56
CA VAL A 51 0.26 -3.78 8.70
C VAL A 51 -0.20 -3.33 7.32
N ILE A 52 0.50 -3.76 6.27
CA ILE A 52 0.11 -3.49 4.89
C ILE A 52 0.04 -4.79 4.07
N PHE A 53 -0.98 -4.91 3.23
CA PHE A 53 -1.15 -6.02 2.30
C PHE A 53 -0.84 -5.58 0.87
N SER A 54 -0.08 -6.37 0.12
CA SER A 54 0.18 -6.12 -1.30
C SER A 54 -0.53 -7.14 -2.18
N PHE A 55 -1.43 -6.69 -3.06
CA PHE A 55 -1.95 -7.54 -4.13
C PHE A 55 -0.99 -7.50 -5.32
N THR A 56 -0.06 -8.46 -5.34
CA THR A 56 0.71 -8.74 -6.55
C THR A 56 -0.13 -9.64 -7.44
N GLN A 57 -0.52 -9.15 -8.63
CA GLN A 57 -1.11 -10.01 -9.65
C GLN A 57 0.02 -10.84 -10.25
N SER A 58 0.27 -12.01 -9.66
CA SER A 58 1.05 -13.05 -10.32
C SER A 58 0.23 -13.54 -11.52
N GLU A 59 0.69 -13.23 -12.74
CA GLU A 59 0.25 -13.96 -13.92
C GLU A 59 0.62 -15.44 -13.70
N VAL A 60 -0.40 -16.26 -13.50
CA VAL A 60 -0.27 -17.71 -13.60
C VAL A 60 -0.27 -18.00 -15.10
N SER A 61 0.92 -18.20 -15.67
CA SER A 61 1.08 -18.75 -17.02
C SER A 61 0.60 -20.19 -17.10
#